data_AF-A0A7J0D450-F1
#
_entry.id   AF-A0A7J0D450-F1
#
_cell.length_a   1.000
_cell.length_b   1.000
_cell.length_c   1.000
_cell.angle_alpha   90.00
_cell.angle_beta   90.00
_cell.angle_gamma   90.00
#
_symmetry.space_group_name_H-M   'P 1'
#
loop_
_entity.id
_entity.type
_entity.pdbx_description
1 polymer ?
#
loop_
_entity_poly.entity_id
_entity_poly.type
_entity_poly.pdbx_seq_one_letter_code
_entity_poly.pdbx_strand_id
1 'polypeptide(L)' 'MLVITGPQRTPDERGDLIEMSAFLGAALMTDRPTFADVTGLLRMAGWDCCAQALADVGMASAFGWPIKDLPA' A
#
# COMPACT_ATOMS: atom_id res chain seq x y z
N MET A 1 9.25 -6.76 6.02
CA MET A 1 7.79 -6.86 5.92
C MET A 1 7.33 -6.05 4.72
N LEU A 2 6.53 -6.65 3.83
CA LEU A 2 5.94 -5.90 2.74
C LEU A 2 4.73 -5.14 3.25
N VAL A 3 4.56 -3.93 2.73
CA VAL A 3 3.38 -3.10 2.97
C VAL A 3 2.64 -2.88 1.66
N ILE A 4 1.33 -2.66 1.71
CA ILE A 4 0.49 -2.41 0.53
C ILE A 4 -0.31 -1.12 0.68
N THR A 5 -0.50 -0.43 -0.44
CA THR A 5 -1.39 0.73 -0.58
C THR A 5 -2.20 0.61 -1.89
N GLY A 6 -3.30 1.36 -1.98
CA GLY A 6 -4.22 1.27 -3.10
C GLY A 6 -5.39 2.27 -3.01
N PRO A 7 -6.38 2.16 -3.90
CA PRO A 7 -7.65 2.87 -3.75
C PRO A 7 -8.30 2.62 -2.39
N GLN A 8 -8.84 3.66 -1.75
CA GLN A 8 -9.48 3.55 -0.43
C GLN A 8 -10.50 4.67 -0.13
N ARG A 9 -11.03 5.30 -1.18
CA ARG A 9 -12.03 6.39 -1.12
C ARG A 9 -13.40 5.85 -0.73
N THR A 10 -13.76 4.68 -1.25
CA THR A 10 -15.05 4.02 -0.95
C THR A 10 -14.87 2.84 0.02
N PRO A 11 -15.95 2.35 0.67
CA PRO A 11 -15.91 1.11 1.45
C PRO A 11 -15.47 -0.10 0.63
N ASP A 12 -15.93 -0.21 -0.62
CA ASP A 12 -15.58 -1.33 -1.50
C ASP A 12 -14.10 -1.31 -1.85
N GLU A 13 -13.55 -0.15 -2.23
CA GLU A 13 -12.11 0.02 -2.49
C GLU A 13 -11.26 -0.39 -1.27
N ARG A 14 -11.71 -0.04 -0.06
CA ARG A 14 -11.04 -0.48 1.18
C ARG A 14 -11.16 -1.98 1.41
N GLY A 15 -12.31 -2.58 1.09
CA GLY A 15 -12.52 -4.02 1.15
C GLY A 15 -11.54 -4.76 0.25
N ASP A 16 -11.43 -4.33 -1.01
CA ASP A 16 -10.51 -4.91 -1.99
C ASP A 16 -9.06 -4.80 -1.53
N LEU A 17 -8.67 -3.65 -0.96
CA LEU A 17 -7.32 -3.43 -0.42
C LEU A 17 -7.02 -4.36 0.76
N ILE A 18 -7.98 -4.53 1.69
CA ILE A 18 -7.85 -5.45 2.83
C ILE A 18 -7.72 -6.90 2.35
N GLU A 19 -8.55 -7.30 1.39
CA GLU A 19 -8.51 -8.65 0.80
C GLU A 19 -7.16 -8.91 0.13
N MET A 20 -6.69 -7.96 -0.68
CA MET A 20 -5.38 -8.06 -1.35
C MET A 20 -4.22 -8.11 -0.36
N SER A 21 -4.29 -7.30 0.71
CA SER A 21 -3.32 -7.33 1.81
C SER A 21 -3.21 -8.71 2.44
N ALA A 22 -4.36 -9.34 2.74
CA ALA A 22 -4.42 -10.67 3.32
C ALA A 22 -3.91 -11.74 2.36
N PHE A 23 -4.31 -11.68 1.08
CA PHE A 23 -3.87 -12.62 0.05
C PHE A 23 -2.35 -12.63 -0.15
N LEU A 24 -1.72 -11.45 -0.10
CA LEU A 24 -0.27 -11.29 -0.31
C LEU A 24 0.56 -11.46 0.97
N GLY A 25 -0.07 -11.56 2.13
CA GLY A 25 0.63 -11.52 3.42
C GLY A 25 1.38 -10.20 3.66
N ALA A 26 0.88 -9.11 3.08
CA ALA A 26 1.40 -7.76 3.29
C ALA A 26 0.60 -7.06 4.39
N ALA A 27 1.22 -6.08 5.06
CA ALA A 27 0.52 -5.21 6.00
C ALA A 27 -0.05 -3.99 5.28
N LEU A 28 -1.18 -3.46 5.71
CA LEU A 28 -1.68 -2.19 5.19
C LEU A 28 -0.78 -1.05 5.68
N MET A 29 -0.49 -0.08 4.81
CA MET A 29 0.18 1.16 5.27
C MET A 29 -0.62 1.87 6.36
N THR A 30 -1.95 1.78 6.32
CA THR A 30 -2.85 2.36 7.33
C THR A 30 -2.75 1.71 8.71
N ASP A 31 -2.18 0.50 8.80
CA ASP A 31 -2.01 -0.21 10.07
C ASP A 31 -0.79 0.31 10.88
N ARG A 32 -0.13 1.37 10.37
CA ARG A 32 1.03 2.02 10.99
C ARG A 32 2.16 1.04 11.33
N PRO A 33 2.67 0.31 10.33
CA PRO A 33 3.75 -0.63 10.54
C PRO A 33 5.00 0.08 11.10
N THR A 34 5.82 -0.66 11.85
CA THR A 34 7.15 -0.18 12.24
C THR A 34 7.99 0.02 10.98
N PHE A 35 8.30 1.26 10.63
CA PHE A 35 9.00 1.60 9.37
C PHE A 35 10.39 0.96 9.24
N ALA A 36 11.05 0.65 10.36
CA ALA A 36 12.32 -0.07 10.37
C ALA A 36 12.21 -1.51 9.81
N ASP A 37 11.01 -2.11 9.91
CA ASP A 37 10.77 -3.49 9.47
C ASP A 37 10.25 -3.57 8.03
N VAL A 38 9.98 -2.42 7.39
CA VAL A 38 9.43 -2.38 6.04
C VAL A 38 10.52 -2.67 5.01
N THR A 39 10.25 -3.64 4.13
CA THR A 39 11.19 -4.11 3.11
C THR A 39 10.77 -3.74 1.69
N GLY A 40 9.59 -3.12 1.52
CA GLY A 40 9.07 -2.69 0.22
C GLY A 40 7.59 -2.35 0.27
N LEU A 41 7.13 -1.55 -0.69
CA LEU A 41 5.75 -1.14 -0.89
C LEU A 41 5.16 -1.78 -2.15
N LEU A 42 3.99 -2.37 -2.03
CA LEU A 42 3.15 -2.84 -3.12
C LEU A 42 2.06 -1.81 -3.41
N ARG A 43 1.78 -1.56 -4.69
CA ARG A 43 0.71 -0.63 -5.13
C ARG A 43 -0.34 -1.36 -5.94
N MET A 44 -1.60 -1.26 -5.54
CA MET A 44 -2.72 -1.73 -6.36
C MET A 44 -3.00 -0.77 -7.51
N ALA A 45 -3.56 -1.29 -8.61
CA ALA A 45 -4.00 -0.46 -9.73
C ALA A 45 -4.96 0.65 -9.26
N GLY A 46 -4.81 1.86 -9.82
CA GLY A 46 -5.60 3.03 -9.44
C GLY A 46 -5.21 3.71 -8.13
N TRP A 47 -4.10 3.32 -7.47
CA TRP A 47 -3.63 3.94 -6.22
C TRP A 47 -3.52 5.48 -6.31
N ASP A 48 -3.14 6.01 -7.47
CA ASP A 48 -2.91 7.42 -7.75
C ASP A 48 -4.18 8.28 -7.66
N CYS A 49 -5.37 7.66 -7.66
CA CYS A 49 -6.63 8.37 -7.45
C CYS A 49 -6.89 8.74 -5.98
N CYS A 50 -6.08 8.23 -5.04
CA CYS A 50 -6.26 8.41 -3.61
C CYS A 50 -5.12 9.24 -2.99
N ALA A 51 -5.47 10.34 -2.31
CA ALA A 51 -4.50 11.21 -1.64
C ALA A 51 -3.68 10.48 -0.55
N GLN A 52 -4.29 9.52 0.16
CA GLN A 52 -3.56 8.74 1.16
C GLN A 52 -2.52 7.83 0.49
N ALA A 53 -2.90 7.11 -0.57
CA ALA A 53 -1.96 6.25 -1.28
C ALA A 53 -0.82 7.05 -1.95
N LEU A 54 -1.10 8.26 -2.45
CA LEU A 54 -0.06 9.19 -2.90
C LEU A 54 0.93 9.53 -1.77
N ALA A 55 0.43 9.77 -0.55
CA ALA A 55 1.28 10.04 0.61
C ALA A 55 2.12 8.81 1.00
N ASP A 56 1.54 7.61 0.97
CA ASP A 56 2.23 6.35 1.27
C ASP A 56 3.37 6.09 0.26
N VAL A 57 3.14 6.35 -1.04
CA VAL A 57 4.15 6.23 -2.09
C VAL A 57 5.25 7.27 -1.94
N GLY A 58 4.89 8.51 -1.59
CA GLY A 58 5.86 9.56 -1.26
C GLY A 58 6.74 9.18 -0.08
N MET A 59 6.15 8.58 0.96
CA MET A 59 6.87 8.06 2.12
C MET A 59 7.83 6.94 1.70
N ALA A 60 7.35 5.92 0.99
CA ALA A 60 8.21 4.82 0.54
C ALA A 60 9.38 5.31 -0.31
N SER A 61 9.15 6.30 -1.18
CA SER A 61 10.20 6.94 -1.99
C SER A 61 11.23 7.65 -1.11
N ALA A 62 10.79 8.40 -0.09
CA ALA A 62 11.67 9.11 0.83
C ALA A 62 12.53 8.16 1.69
N PHE A 63 12.01 7.01 2.06
CA PHE A 63 12.76 5.97 2.78
C PHE A 63 13.60 5.07 1.86
N GLY A 64 13.50 5.23 0.54
CA GLY A 64 14.22 4.38 -0.42
C GLY A 64 13.72 2.94 -0.46
N TRP A 65 12.47 2.69 -0.05
CA TRP A 65 11.87 1.36 -0.13
C TRP A 65 11.63 0.96 -1.59
N PRO A 66 11.89 -0.31 -1.97
CA PRO A 66 11.46 -0.81 -3.27
C PRO A 66 9.94 -0.68 -3.44
N ILE A 67 9.51 -0.09 -4.54
CA ILE A 67 8.09 0.07 -4.89
C ILE A 67 7.76 -0.84 -6.07
N LYS A 68 6.70 -1.64 -5.96
CA LYS A 68 6.26 -2.57 -6.99
C LYS A 68 4.76 -2.43 -7.26
N ASP A 69 4.41 -2.31 -8.54
CA ASP A 69 3.02 -2.36 -8.99
C ASP A 69 2.49 -3.80 -9.05
N LEU A 70 1.27 -4.00 -8.57
CA LEU A 70 0.54 -5.25 -8.74
C LEU A 70 -0.14 -5.26 -10.12
N PRO A 71 -0.22 -6.43 -10.78
CA PRO A 71 -0.99 -6.55 -12.01
C PRO A 71 -2.47 -6.23 -11.74
N ALA A 72 -3.11 -5.58 -12.72
CA ALA A 72 -4.52 -5.24 -12.69
C ALA A 72 -5.42 -6.47 -12.92
#